data_AF-A0AA39VHD0-F1
#
_entry.id   AF-A0AA39VHD0-F1
#
_cell.length_a   1.000
_cell.length_b   1.000
_cell.length_c   1.000
_cell.angle_alpha   90.00
_cell.angle_beta   90.00
_cell.angle_gamma   90.00
#
_symmetry.space_group_name_H-M   'P 1'
#
loop_
_entity.id
_entity.type
_entity.pdbx_description
1 polymer ?
#
loop_
_entity_poly.entity_id
_entity_poly.type
_entity_poly.pdbx_seq_one_letter_code
_entity_poly.pdbx_strand_id
1 'polypeptide(L)'
;MQFLSNEKAREVLSNVDDQTEEKIDQVVKRFLAFLEDAKEGLLENNGWPVNFSAYVVSKAALNAYTRILAKKIPKISINAVSPGFLLDSCLVQTLSDQRPFLFAVV
;
A
#
# COMPACT_ATOMS: atom_id res chain seq x y z
N MET A 1 2.52 8.54 -5.09
CA MET A 1 2.92 7.12 -5.18
C MET A 1 4.45 6.98 -5.30
N GLN A 2 5.23 7.85 -4.64
CA GLN A 2 6.68 7.93 -4.82
C GLN A 2 7.46 6.82 -4.08
N PHE A 3 6.90 6.29 -2.99
CA PHE A 3 7.59 5.30 -2.14
C PHE A 3 7.49 3.86 -2.64
N LEU A 4 6.67 3.60 -3.68
CA LEU A 4 6.52 2.28 -4.27
C LEU A 4 7.57 2.11 -5.38
N SER A 5 8.69 1.47 -5.05
CA SER A 5 9.81 1.23 -5.95
C SER A 5 9.51 0.20 -7.04
N ASN A 6 8.52 -0.68 -6.82
CA ASN A 6 8.17 -1.74 -7.76
C ASN A 6 7.42 -1.12 -8.94
N GLU A 7 8.07 -1.04 -10.10
CA GLU A 7 7.54 -0.32 -11.26
C GLU A 7 6.25 -0.93 -11.80
N LYS A 8 6.17 -2.26 -11.87
CA LYS A 8 4.97 -2.98 -12.32
C LYS A 8 3.78 -2.71 -11.38
N ALA A 9 4.02 -2.77 -10.07
CA ALA A 9 2.98 -2.44 -9.08
C ALA A 9 2.59 -0.97 -9.16
N ARG A 10 3.56 -0.06 -9.35
CA ARG A 10 3.33 1.38 -9.49
C ARG A 10 2.50 1.71 -10.72
N GLU A 11 2.76 1.07 -11.85
CA GLU A 11 2.00 1.26 -13.08
C GLU A 11 0.52 0.91 -12.87
N VAL A 12 0.25 -0.29 -12.35
CA VAL A 12 -1.12 -0.76 -12.06
C VAL A 12 -1.84 0.14 -11.05
N LEU A 13 -1.17 0.52 -9.96
CA LEU A 13 -1.77 1.31 -8.89
C LEU A 13 -1.88 2.80 -9.23
N SER A 14 -1.15 3.31 -10.22
CA SER A 14 -1.20 4.74 -10.62
C SER A 14 -2.17 5.03 -11.75
N ASN A 15 -2.41 4.06 -12.66
CA ASN A 15 -3.24 4.25 -13.84
C ASN A 15 -4.73 4.40 -13.48
N VAL A 16 -5.21 5.63 -13.32
CA VAL A 16 -6.56 5.96 -12.84
C VAL A 16 -7.69 5.37 -13.70
N ASP A 17 -7.49 5.25 -15.01
CA ASP A 17 -8.57 4.89 -15.95
C ASP A 17 -8.75 3.38 -16.13
N ASP A 18 -7.74 2.60 -15.79
CA ASP A 18 -7.71 1.16 -15.96
C ASP A 18 -7.71 0.37 -14.63
N GLN A 19 -8.05 1.04 -13.51
CA GLN A 19 -8.09 0.40 -12.18
C GLN A 19 -9.35 -0.43 -12.01
N THR A 20 -9.17 -1.73 -11.81
CA THR A 20 -10.21 -2.64 -11.35
C THR A 20 -9.81 -3.24 -9.99
N GLU A 21 -10.78 -3.72 -9.23
CA GLU A 21 -10.52 -4.32 -7.91
C GLU A 21 -9.61 -5.55 -8.05
N GLU A 22 -9.79 -6.31 -9.13
CA GLU A 22 -9.00 -7.50 -9.44
C GLU A 22 -7.53 -7.15 -9.71
N LYS A 23 -7.24 -6.03 -10.36
CA LYS A 23 -5.86 -5.58 -10.62
C LYS A 23 -5.16 -5.17 -9.34
N ILE A 24 -5.87 -4.49 -8.43
CA ILE A 24 -5.34 -4.14 -7.11
C ILE A 24 -5.07 -5.42 -6.30
N ASP A 25 -6.03 -6.35 -6.28
CA ASP A 25 -5.90 -7.63 -5.59
C ASP A 25 -4.71 -8.46 -6.12
N GLN A 26 -4.48 -8.48 -7.43
CA GLN A 26 -3.30 -9.11 -8.02
C GLN A 26 -1.99 -8.50 -7.52
N VAL A 27 -1.90 -7.18 -7.38
CA VAL A 27 -0.70 -6.52 -6.83
C VAL A 27 -0.48 -6.92 -5.37
N VAL A 28 -1.54 -6.96 -4.56
CA VAL A 28 -1.47 -7.39 -3.15
C VAL A 28 -1.05 -8.85 -3.05
N LYS A 29 -1.60 -9.74 -3.86
CA LYS A 29 -1.21 -11.16 -3.92
C LYS A 29 0.26 -11.36 -4.29
N ARG A 30 0.75 -10.62 -5.29
CA ARG A 30 2.19 -10.64 -5.66
C ARG A 30 3.08 -10.18 -4.53
N PHE A 31 2.64 -9.18 -3.76
CA PHE A 31 3.37 -8.73 -2.58
C PHE A 31 3.38 -9.77 -1.47
N LEU A 32 2.24 -10.44 -1.21
CA LEU A 32 2.16 -11.51 -0.22
C LEU A 32 3.06 -12.70 -0.57
N ALA A 33 3.05 -13.13 -1.84
CA ALA A 33 3.96 -14.18 -2.32
C ALA A 33 5.43 -13.79 -2.11
N PHE A 34 5.80 -12.55 -2.44
CA PHE A 34 7.15 -12.04 -2.15
C PHE A 34 7.50 -12.09 -0.65
N LEU A 35 6.56 -11.78 0.24
CA LEU A 35 6.81 -11.88 1.68
C LEU A 35 6.99 -13.32 2.16
N GLU A 36 6.34 -14.29 1.52
CA GLU A 36 6.54 -15.72 1.78
C GLU A 36 7.94 -16.15 1.34
N ASP A 37 8.31 -15.87 0.08
CA ASP A 37 9.63 -16.18 -0.47
C ASP A 37 10.78 -15.50 0.31
N ALA A 38 10.56 -14.26 0.78
CA ALA A 38 11.54 -13.52 1.57
C ALA A 38 11.78 -14.15 2.96
N LYS A 39 10.75 -14.77 3.57
CA LYS A 39 10.93 -15.52 4.84
C LYS A 39 11.78 -16.76 4.65
N GLU A 40 11.69 -17.38 3.47
CA GLU A 40 12.48 -18.56 3.10
C GLU A 40 13.91 -18.20 2.67
N GLY A 41 14.25 -16.90 2.64
CA GLY A 41 15.57 -16.41 2.23
C GLY A 41 15.84 -16.56 0.74
N LEU A 42 14.78 -16.75 -0.07
CA LEU A 42 14.88 -17.20 -1.46
C LEU A 42 15.03 -16.07 -2.49
N LEU A 43 14.78 -14.80 -2.13
CA LEU A 43 14.72 -13.72 -3.12
C LEU A 43 15.46 -12.44 -2.69
N GLU A 44 16.22 -11.90 -3.65
CA GLU A 44 16.63 -10.50 -3.64
C GLU A 44 15.38 -9.59 -3.72
N ASN A 45 15.50 -8.38 -3.18
CA ASN A 45 14.42 -7.41 -3.13
C ASN A 45 13.95 -7.05 -4.56
N ASN A 46 12.90 -7.72 -5.04
CA ASN A 46 12.34 -7.68 -6.40
C ASN A 46 11.66 -6.33 -6.74
N GLY A 47 12.40 -5.23 -6.53
CA GLY A 47 11.93 -3.86 -6.62
C GLY A 47 10.96 -3.44 -5.52
N TRP A 48 10.65 -4.29 -4.53
CA TRP A 48 9.75 -3.89 -3.44
C TRP A 48 10.43 -2.87 -2.49
N PRO A 49 9.67 -2.04 -1.77
CA PRO A 49 10.28 -1.12 -0.81
C PRO A 49 11.00 -1.92 0.29
N VAL A 50 12.20 -1.52 0.69
CA VAL A 50 12.96 -2.21 1.76
C VAL A 50 12.38 -1.88 3.14
N ASN A 51 12.13 -0.59 3.38
CA ASN A 51 11.63 -0.11 4.66
C ASN A 51 10.12 0.06 4.61
N PHE A 52 9.44 -0.38 5.66
CA PHE A 52 7.98 -0.25 5.80
C PHE A 52 7.23 -0.81 4.59
N SER A 53 7.73 -1.87 3.97
CA SER A 53 7.25 -2.42 2.69
C SER A 53 5.74 -2.68 2.71
N ALA A 54 5.25 -3.37 3.73
CA ALA A 54 3.83 -3.68 3.91
C ALA A 54 2.98 -2.41 4.09
N TYR A 55 3.48 -1.41 4.82
CA TYR A 55 2.79 -0.13 5.00
C TYR A 55 2.69 0.66 3.68
N VAL A 56 3.79 0.75 2.94
CA VAL A 56 3.82 1.45 1.65
C VAL A 56 2.89 0.78 0.64
N VAL A 57 2.94 -0.55 0.53
CA VAL A 57 2.10 -1.30 -0.41
C VAL A 57 0.62 -1.22 -0.02
N SER A 58 0.29 -1.39 1.27
CA SER A 58 -1.11 -1.29 1.74
C SER A 58 -1.70 0.11 1.53
N LYS A 59 -0.96 1.18 1.84
CA LYS A 59 -1.44 2.56 1.58
C LYS A 59 -1.55 2.87 0.09
N ALA A 60 -0.67 2.33 -0.75
CA ALA A 60 -0.78 2.49 -2.20
C ALA A 60 -2.02 1.76 -2.77
N ALA A 61 -2.29 0.53 -2.31
CA ALA A 61 -3.47 -0.23 -2.67
C ALA A 61 -4.77 0.45 -2.20
N LEU A 62 -4.79 0.96 -0.97
CA LEU A 62 -5.92 1.71 -0.42
C LEU A 62 -6.24 2.95 -1.25
N ASN A 63 -5.22 3.74 -1.61
CA ASN A 63 -5.39 4.93 -2.45
C ASN A 63 -5.97 4.59 -3.84
N ALA A 64 -5.55 3.49 -4.44
CA ALA A 64 -6.11 3.01 -5.71
C ALA A 64 -7.57 2.57 -5.53
N TYR A 65 -7.88 1.84 -4.46
CA TYR A 65 -9.23 1.38 -4.16
C TYR A 65 -10.20 2.53 -3.92
N THR A 66 -9.78 3.56 -3.19
CA THR A 66 -10.55 4.79 -2.99
C THR A 66 -10.96 5.44 -4.32
N ARG A 67 -10.08 5.46 -5.33
CA ARG A 67 -10.40 6.00 -6.66
C ARG A 67 -11.44 5.17 -7.39
N ILE A 68 -11.37 3.85 -7.29
CA ILE A 68 -12.39 2.94 -7.83
C ILE A 68 -13.74 3.25 -7.18
N LEU A 69 -13.79 3.35 -5.86
CA LEU A 69 -15.02 3.66 -5.14
C LEU A 69 -15.60 5.02 -5.51
N ALA A 70 -14.75 6.05 -5.64
CA ALA A 70 -15.18 7.38 -6.08
C ALA A 70 -15.84 7.36 -7.47
N LYS A 71 -15.34 6.53 -8.40
CA LYS A 71 -15.96 6.33 -9.72
C LYS A 71 -17.27 5.53 -9.64
N LYS A 72 -17.33 4.50 -8.78
CA LYS A 72 -18.54 3.67 -8.59
C LYS A 72 -19.70 4.43 -7.93
N ILE A 73 -19.40 5.37 -7.04
CA ILE A 73 -20.40 6.10 -6.24
C ILE A 73 -20.25 7.61 -6.43
N PRO A 74 -20.67 8.18 -7.57
CA PRO A 74 -20.46 9.60 -7.89
C PRO A 74 -21.23 10.57 -6.97
N LYS A 75 -22.20 10.06 -6.20
CA LYS A 75 -23.01 10.85 -5.26
C LYS A 75 -22.28 11.16 -3.94
N ILE A 76 -21.18 10.47 -3.65
CA ILE A 76 -20.43 10.60 -2.41
C ILE A 76 -19.00 10.98 -2.76
N SER A 77 -18.46 11.99 -2.10
CA SER A 77 -17.05 12.33 -2.21
C SER A 77 -16.21 11.36 -1.39
N ILE A 78 -15.59 10.40 -2.06
CA ILE A 78 -14.69 9.41 -1.43
C ILE A 78 -13.26 9.80 -1.76
N ASN A 79 -12.48 10.17 -0.74
CA ASN A 79 -11.11 10.64 -0.88
C ASN A 79 -10.19 9.88 0.08
N ALA A 80 -8.89 9.92 -0.20
CA ALA A 80 -7.86 9.38 0.68
C ALA A 80 -6.89 10.51 1.04
N VAL A 81 -6.69 10.77 2.33
CA VAL A 81 -5.80 11.83 2.81
C VAL A 81 -4.68 11.29 3.70
N SER A 82 -3.50 11.90 3.59
CA SER A 82 -2.41 11.68 4.54
C SER A 82 -2.42 12.84 5.53
N PRO A 83 -2.60 12.59 6.85
CA PRO A 83 -2.63 13.64 7.86
C PRO A 83 -1.25 14.28 8.11
N GLY A 84 -0.20 13.79 7.45
CA GLY A 84 1.18 14.19 7.71
C GLY A 84 1.84 13.35 8.81
N PHE A 85 3.08 13.70 9.14
CA PHE A 85 3.79 13.05 10.24
C PHE A 85 3.26 13.57 11.57
N LEU A 86 2.52 12.73 12.28
CA LEU A 86 2.09 13.01 13.64
C LEU A 86 3.19 12.54 14.59
N LEU A 87 3.54 13.35 15.59
CA LEU A 87 4.41 12.94 16.67
C LEU A 87 3.50 12.55 17.83
N ASP A 88 3.08 11.29 17.86
CA ASP A 88 2.37 10.73 18.99
C ASP A 88 3.25 9.73 19.75
N SER A 89 2.91 9.49 21.02
CA SER A 89 3.66 8.57 21.87
C SER A 89 3.61 7.11 21.38
N CYS A 90 2.61 6.74 20.57
CA CYS A 90 2.48 5.41 19.99
C CYS A 90 3.53 5.17 18.89
N LEU A 91 3.89 6.17 18.09
CA LEU A 91 4.92 6.06 17.05
C LEU A 91 6.33 5.85 17.63
N VAL A 92 6.61 6.45 18.79
CA VAL A 92 7.88 6.24 19.51
C VAL A 92 8.01 4.78 19.96
N GLN A 93 6.93 4.17 20.44
CA GLN A 93 6.88 2.75 20.80
C GLN A 93 6.88 1.82 19.59
N THR A 94 6.26 2.22 18.49
CA THR A 94 6.17 1.42 17.25
C THR A 94 7.53 1.24 16.58
N LEU A 95 8.39 2.26 16.60
CA LEU A 95 9.77 2.16 16.12
C LEU A 95 10.62 1.20 16.99
N SER A 96 10.24 0.99 18.25
CA SER A 96 10.89 0.03 19.16
C SER A 96 10.41 -1.41 18.95
N ASP A 97 9.20 -1.63 18.43
CA ASP A 97 8.51 -2.93 18.55
C ASP A 97 8.25 -3.69 17.23
N GLN A 98 8.55 -3.14 16.04
CA GLN A 98 8.41 -3.85 14.75
C GLN A 98 7.05 -4.57 14.54
N ARG A 99 5.95 -4.08 15.14
CA ARG A 99 4.61 -4.66 14.99
C ARG A 99 3.80 -3.95 13.90
N PRO A 100 3.09 -4.67 13.01
CA PRO A 100 2.34 -4.04 11.93
C PRO A 100 1.07 -3.38 12.48
N PHE A 101 0.95 -2.06 12.33
CA PHE A 101 -0.25 -1.32 12.72
C PHE A 101 -1.22 -1.13 11.55
N LEU A 102 -2.48 -1.47 11.83
CA LEU A 102 -3.67 -1.19 11.04
C LEU A 102 -4.21 0.19 11.45
N PHE A 103 -3.71 1.28 10.84
CA PHE A 103 -4.39 2.59 10.92
C PHE A 103 -5.15 2.84 9.61
N ALA A 104 -6.45 2.55 9.67
CA ALA A 104 -7.42 3.03 8.71
C ALA A 104 -7.55 4.56 8.86
N VAL A 105 -7.23 5.28 7.79
CA VAL A 105 -7.61 6.68 7.60
C VAL A 105 -8.19 6.73 6.19
N VAL A 106 -9.45 7.16 6.09
CA VAL A 106 -10.05 7.73 4.88
C VAL A 106 -9.47 9.13 4.74
#